data_AF-A0A915DL80-F1
#
_entry.id   AF-A0A915DL80-F1
#
_cell.length_a   1.000
_cell.length_b   1.000
_cell.length_c   1.000
_cell.angle_alpha   90.00
_cell.angle_beta   90.00
_cell.angle_gamma   90.00
#
_symmetry.space_group_name_H-M   'P 1'
#
loop_
_entity.id
_entity.type
_entity.pdbx_description
1 polymer ?
#
loop_
_entity_poly.entity_id
_entity_poly.type
_entity_poly.pdbx_seq_one_letter_code
_entity_poly.pdbx_strand_id
1 'polypeptide(L)'
;MINKDVFRYGTFSKVIVLKNHPGCTIPEDGLYAIRFHSFYPYHNNRDYLYFETEEDKNRLPAIIQLNDCDLYSKADVHPDAEELRAYYQGLVDTYIPGLVHW
;
A
#
# COMPACT_ATOMS: atom_id res chain seq x y z
N MET A 1 11.90 -13.44 -3.81
CA MET A 1 10.99 -12.27 -3.73
C MET A 1 9.63 -12.82 -3.99
N ILE A 2 8.70 -12.62 -3.07
CA ILE A 2 7.29 -12.87 -3.32
C ILE A 2 6.93 -12.19 -4.64
N ASN A 3 6.57 -13.03 -5.59
CA ASN A 3 7.03 -12.91 -6.97
C ASN A 3 6.54 -11.61 -7.64
N LYS A 4 7.46 -10.80 -8.17
CA LYS A 4 7.15 -9.57 -8.93
C LYS A 4 6.26 -9.87 -10.14
N ASP A 5 6.21 -11.13 -10.60
CA ASP A 5 5.52 -11.55 -11.81
C ASP A 5 4.22 -12.36 -11.60
N VAL A 6 3.93 -12.85 -10.40
CA VAL A 6 2.72 -13.70 -10.16
C VAL A 6 1.48 -12.84 -9.86
N PHE A 7 1.65 -11.67 -9.22
CA PHE A 7 0.55 -10.78 -8.84
C PHE A 7 0.41 -9.59 -9.79
N ARG A 8 0.34 -9.86 -11.10
CA ARG A 8 0.28 -8.80 -12.13
C ARG A 8 -1.09 -8.14 -12.29
N TYR A 9 -2.16 -8.76 -11.81
CA TYR A 9 -3.52 -8.28 -11.99
C TYR A 9 -4.13 -7.79 -10.68
N GLY A 10 -4.97 -6.74 -10.74
CA GLY A 10 -5.68 -6.17 -9.59
C GLY A 10 -4.98 -4.96 -8.95
N THR A 11 -5.28 -4.69 -7.67
CA THR A 11 -4.76 -3.55 -6.88
C THR A 11 -3.24 -3.49 -6.83
N PHE A 12 -2.56 -4.62 -6.97
CA PHE A 12 -1.10 -4.75 -7.09
C PHE A 12 -0.49 -3.89 -8.20
N SER A 13 -1.22 -3.67 -9.30
CA SER A 13 -0.76 -2.88 -10.46
C SER A 13 -0.77 -1.36 -10.22
N LYS A 14 -1.63 -0.86 -9.32
CA LYS A 14 -1.77 0.58 -9.05
C LYS A 14 -0.51 1.19 -8.44
N VAL A 15 0.29 0.39 -7.74
CA VAL A 15 1.59 0.83 -7.20
C VAL A 15 2.59 1.16 -8.31
N ILE A 16 2.46 0.56 -9.50
CA ILE A 16 3.35 0.86 -10.63
C ILE A 16 3.11 2.29 -11.13
N VAL A 17 1.85 2.73 -11.17
CA VAL A 17 1.49 4.11 -11.52
C VAL A 17 2.15 5.08 -10.55
N LEU A 18 2.01 4.84 -9.24
CA LEU A 18 2.62 5.69 -8.21
C LEU A 18 4.14 5.70 -8.27
N LYS A 19 4.78 4.56 -8.56
CA LYS A 19 6.24 4.48 -8.71
C LYS A 19 6.76 5.23 -9.92
N ASN A 20 5.98 5.28 -11.00
CA ASN A 20 6.37 5.94 -12.24
C ASN A 20 5.97 7.42 -12.28
N HIS A 21 5.19 7.88 -11.30
CA HIS A 21 4.74 9.27 -11.21
C HIS A 21 5.91 10.21 -10.85
N PRO A 22 6.21 11.22 -11.69
CA PRO A 22 7.28 12.18 -11.39
C PRO A 22 6.99 12.95 -10.10
N GLY A 23 7.93 12.91 -9.15
CA GLY A 23 7.79 13.61 -7.87
C GLY A 23 7.02 12.83 -6.81
N CYS A 24 6.68 11.55 -7.04
CA CYS A 24 6.20 10.69 -5.98
C CYS A 24 7.29 10.47 -4.91
N THR A 25 6.99 10.77 -3.65
CA THR A 25 7.94 10.67 -2.52
C THR A 25 7.50 9.69 -1.44
N ILE A 26 6.51 8.83 -1.74
CA ILE A 26 6.08 7.77 -0.81
C ILE A 26 7.26 6.83 -0.53
N PRO A 27 7.56 6.53 0.74
CA PRO A 27 8.62 5.59 1.10
C PRO A 27 8.41 4.21 0.48
N GLU A 28 9.51 3.50 0.19
CA GLU A 28 9.43 2.17 -0.42
C GLU A 28 8.59 1.19 0.40
N ASP A 29 8.66 1.26 1.73
CA ASP A 29 7.89 0.39 2.63
C ASP A 29 6.39 0.67 2.55
N GLY A 30 5.99 1.93 2.35
CA GLY A 30 4.59 2.31 2.11
C GLY A 30 4.10 1.77 0.77
N LEU A 31 4.90 1.88 -0.28
CA LEU A 31 4.58 1.31 -1.59
C LEU A 31 4.54 -0.23 -1.55
N TYR A 32 5.40 -0.85 -0.74
CA TYR A 32 5.43 -2.29 -0.52
C TYR A 32 4.18 -2.75 0.24
N ALA A 33 3.79 -2.04 1.30
CA ALA A 33 2.57 -2.29 2.05
C ALA A 33 1.33 -2.19 1.14
N ILE A 34 1.19 -1.11 0.36
CA ILE A 34 0.09 -0.95 -0.61
C ILE A 34 0.13 -2.07 -1.66
N ARG A 35 1.32 -2.51 -2.08
CA ARG A 35 1.41 -3.61 -3.05
C ARG A 35 0.88 -4.91 -2.45
N PHE A 36 1.25 -5.25 -1.22
CA PHE A 36 0.97 -6.58 -0.65
C PHE A 36 -0.18 -6.62 0.37
N HIS A 37 -0.91 -5.51 0.59
CA HIS A 37 -2.01 -5.45 1.58
C HIS A 37 -3.15 -6.46 1.35
N SER A 38 -3.36 -6.92 0.11
CA SER A 38 -4.37 -7.94 -0.18
C SER A 38 -3.84 -9.37 -0.10
N PHE A 39 -2.54 -9.58 0.16
CA PHE A 39 -1.91 -10.90 0.12
C PHE A 39 -1.94 -11.60 1.49
N TYR A 40 -3.16 -11.86 1.98
CA TYR A 40 -3.43 -12.50 3.27
C TYR A 40 -2.72 -13.84 3.50
N PRO A 41 -2.61 -14.75 2.50
CA PRO A 41 -1.83 -15.97 2.69
C PRO A 41 -0.41 -15.69 3.19
N TYR A 42 0.24 -14.62 2.73
CA TYR A 42 1.58 -14.27 3.18
C TYR A 42 1.62 -13.54 4.53
N HIS A 43 0.95 -12.39 4.63
CA HIS A 43 1.14 -11.53 5.80
C HIS A 43 0.36 -11.99 7.04
N ASN A 44 -0.74 -12.73 6.86
CA ASN A 44 -1.56 -13.25 7.96
C ASN A 44 -1.30 -14.73 8.22
N ASN A 45 -1.39 -15.58 7.18
CA ASN A 45 -1.28 -17.04 7.36
C ASN A 45 0.18 -17.55 7.33
N ARG A 46 1.13 -16.68 6.98
CA ARG A 46 2.56 -17.03 6.84
C ARG A 46 2.80 -18.19 5.86
N ASP A 47 1.98 -18.28 4.81
CA ASP A 47 2.21 -19.12 3.65
C ASP A 47 3.23 -18.45 2.70
N TYR A 48 3.71 -19.20 1.69
CA TYR A 48 4.64 -18.71 0.66
C TYR A 48 6.01 -18.23 1.15
N LEU A 49 6.43 -18.60 2.38
CA LEU A 49 7.73 -18.22 2.96
C LEU A 49 8.94 -18.72 2.15
N TYR A 50 8.78 -19.78 1.36
CA TYR A 50 9.83 -20.28 0.47
C TYR A 50 10.18 -19.29 -0.66
N PHE A 51 9.35 -18.26 -0.89
CA PHE A 51 9.66 -17.14 -1.79
C PHE A 51 10.11 -15.86 -1.06
N GLU A 52 10.00 -15.82 0.26
CA GLU A 52 10.33 -14.67 1.10
C GLU A 52 11.86 -14.43 1.11
N THR A 53 12.26 -13.18 0.89
CA THR A 53 13.65 -12.73 1.07
C THR A 53 13.84 -12.02 2.41
N GLU A 54 15.08 -11.76 2.80
CA GLU A 54 15.36 -10.91 3.98
C GLU A 54 14.80 -9.50 3.83
N GLU A 55 14.75 -8.99 2.59
CA GLU A 55 14.12 -7.71 2.27
C GLU A 55 12.61 -7.75 2.52
N ASP A 56 11.95 -8.85 2.12
CA ASP A 56 10.52 -9.06 2.31
C ASP A 56 10.19 -9.18 3.81
N LYS A 57 11.04 -9.87 4.59
CA LYS A 57 10.93 -9.97 6.06
C LYS A 57 11.01 -8.61 6.73
N ASN A 58 11.96 -7.78 6.33
CA ASN A 58 12.16 -6.45 6.91
C ASN A 58 10.97 -5.51 6.65
N ARG A 59 10.24 -5.72 5.56
CA ARG A 59 9.06 -4.90 5.19
C ARG A 59 7.73 -5.48 5.65
N LEU A 60 7.70 -6.71 6.14
CA LEU A 60 6.51 -7.34 6.70
C LEU A 60 5.80 -6.48 7.78
N PRO A 61 6.51 -5.80 8.71
CA PRO A 61 5.86 -4.96 9.70
C PRO A 61 5.02 -3.83 9.09
N ALA A 62 5.46 -3.24 7.97
CA ALA A 62 4.72 -2.19 7.28
C ALA A 62 3.41 -2.71 6.68
N ILE A 63 3.40 -3.96 6.17
CA ILE A 63 2.17 -4.61 5.68
C ILE A 63 1.20 -4.84 6.84
N ILE A 64 1.69 -5.37 7.96
CA ILE A 64 0.86 -5.67 9.14
C ILE A 64 0.23 -4.39 9.69
N GLN A 65 1.01 -3.32 9.83
CA GLN A 65 0.51 -2.03 10.32
C GLN A 65 -0.59 -1.46 9.40
N LEU A 66 -0.41 -1.55 8.09
CA LEU A 66 -1.45 -1.12 7.14
C LEU A 66 -2.70 -2.00 7.22
N ASN A 67 -2.53 -3.32 7.35
CA ASN A 67 -3.63 -4.27 7.48
C ASN A 67 -4.47 -4.02 8.73
N ASP A 68 -3.85 -3.68 9.86
CA ASP A 68 -4.58 -3.37 11.10
C ASP A 68 -5.48 -2.15 10.89
N CYS A 69 -4.96 -1.10 10.23
CA CYS A 69 -5.76 0.05 9.85
C CYS A 69 -6.89 -0.32 8.88
N ASP A 70 -6.62 -1.10 7.81
CA ASP A 70 -7.65 -1.48 6.83
C ASP A 70 -8.76 -2.35 7.42
N LEU A 71 -8.41 -3.30 8.28
CA LEU A 71 -9.36 -4.26 8.83
C LEU A 71 -10.22 -3.64 9.93
N TYR A 72 -9.61 -2.87 10.82
CA TYR A 72 -10.26 -2.42 12.06
C TYR A 72 -10.76 -0.98 12.04
N SER A 73 -10.51 -0.21 10.98
CA SER A 73 -11.12 1.14 10.81
C SER A 73 -12.51 1.12 10.18
N LYS A 74 -13.00 -0.06 9.75
CA LYS A 74 -14.33 -0.23 9.16
C LYS A 74 -15.39 -0.06 10.25
N ALA A 75 -16.13 1.03 10.19
CA ALA A 75 -17.20 1.37 11.15
C ALA A 75 -18.47 1.81 10.41
N ASP A 76 -19.64 1.60 11.04
CA ASP A 76 -20.94 2.01 10.50
C ASP A 76 -21.10 3.53 10.42
N VAL A 77 -20.40 4.26 11.30
CA VAL A 77 -20.34 5.72 11.29
C VAL A 77 -19.12 6.14 10.48
N HIS A 78 -19.37 6.79 9.35
CA HIS A 78 -18.31 7.29 8.48
C HIS A 78 -17.85 8.69 8.91
N PRO A 79 -16.56 9.00 8.79
CA PRO A 79 -16.07 10.35 9.01
C PRO A 79 -16.58 11.31 7.93
N ASP A 80 -16.65 12.61 8.26
CA ASP A 80 -17.02 13.64 7.31
C ASP A 80 -15.91 13.85 6.27
N ALA A 81 -16.21 13.53 5.01
CA ALA A 81 -15.26 13.63 3.91
C ALA A 81 -14.89 15.09 3.57
N GLU A 82 -15.79 16.05 3.76
CA GLU A 82 -15.54 17.46 3.45
C GLU A 82 -14.60 18.09 4.48
N GLU A 83 -14.78 17.76 5.75
CA GLU A 83 -13.88 18.22 6.83
C GLU A 83 -12.44 17.70 6.62
N LEU A 84 -12.31 16.43 6.22
CA LEU A 84 -11.01 15.79 6.04
C LEU A 84 -10.32 16.13 4.72
N ARG A 85 -11.05 16.68 3.75
CA ARG A 85 -10.56 16.94 2.39
C ARG A 85 -9.29 17.78 2.39
N ALA A 86 -9.27 18.89 3.13
CA ALA A 86 -8.13 19.81 3.15
C ALA A 86 -6.86 19.15 3.69
N TYR A 87 -7.01 18.31 4.73
CA TYR A 87 -5.90 17.57 5.32
C TYR A 87 -5.32 16.55 4.33
N TYR A 88 -6.15 15.68 3.76
CA TYR A 88 -5.67 14.67 2.81
C TYR A 88 -5.14 15.28 1.51
N GLN A 89 -5.72 16.39 1.04
CA GLN A 89 -5.18 17.09 -0.12
C GLN A 89 -3.75 17.59 0.13
N GLY A 90 -3.45 18.12 1.32
CA GLY A 90 -2.08 18.51 1.68
C GLY A 90 -1.09 17.34 1.67
N LEU A 91 -1.54 16.14 2.07
CA LEU A 91 -0.73 14.92 1.95
C LEU A 91 -0.53 14.50 0.49
N VAL A 92 -1.58 14.55 -0.33
CA VAL A 92 -1.49 14.25 -1.77
C VAL A 92 -0.51 15.21 -2.44
N ASP A 93 -0.61 16.52 -2.17
CA ASP A 93 0.28 17.52 -2.74
C ASP A 93 1.73 17.34 -2.29
N THR A 94 1.96 16.77 -1.10
CA THR A 94 3.31 16.48 -0.59
C THR A 94 3.90 15.22 -1.22
N TYR A 95 3.10 14.15 -1.33
CA TYR A 95 3.62 12.82 -1.65
C TYR A 95 3.39 12.37 -3.09
N ILE A 96 2.37 12.91 -3.77
CA ILE A 96 2.00 12.59 -5.16
C ILE A 96 1.51 13.89 -5.85
N PRO A 97 2.38 14.90 -6.02
CA PRO A 97 1.97 16.20 -6.56
C PRO A 97 1.56 16.13 -8.03
N GLY A 98 0.58 16.94 -8.43
CA GLY A 98 0.20 17.12 -9.83
C GLY A 98 -0.77 16.08 -10.38
N LEU A 99 -0.89 16.03 -11.71
CA LEU A 99 -1.82 15.14 -12.40
C LEU A 99 -1.22 13.75 -12.54
N VAL A 100 -1.90 12.75 -11.97
CA VAL A 100 -1.50 11.33 -12.07
C VAL A 100 -2.10 10.71 -13.34
N HIS A 101 -1.27 9.99 -14.09
CA HIS A 101 -1.68 9.24 -15.28
C HIS A 101 -2.01 7.79 -14.92
N TRP A 102 -3.32 7.49 -14.84
CA TRP A 102 -3.85 6.20 -14.40
C TRP A 102 -3.88 5.13 -15.49
#